data_AF-A0A3D4YHI5-F1
#
_entry.id   AF-A0A3D4YHI5-F1
#
_cell.length_a   1.000
_cell.length_b   1.000
_cell.length_c   1.000
_cell.angle_alpha   90.00
_cell.angle_beta   90.00
_cell.angle_gamma   90.00
#
_symmetry.space_group_name_H-M   'P 1'
#
loop_
_entity.id
_entity.type
_entity.pdbx_description
1 polymer ?
#
loop_
_entity_poly.entity_id
_entity_poly.type
_entity_poly.pdbx_seq_one_letter_code
_entity_poly.pdbx_strand_id
1 'polypeptide(L)' 'MKFNGYQRPDGRAGSRNLVGVIPTVVCSNDVAQAVVRQVQGCTGFFHHQGCC' A
#
# COMPACT_ATOMS: atom_id res chain seq x y z
N MET A 1 13.65 20.30 -17.63
CA MET A 1 12.53 19.34 -17.70
C MET A 1 11.70 19.49 -16.42
N LYS A 2 10.36 19.49 -16.48
CA LYS A 2 9.48 19.63 -15.29
C LYS A 2 8.76 18.30 -15.04
N PHE A 3 8.64 17.88 -13.78
CA PHE A 3 7.99 16.64 -13.34
C PHE A 3 6.73 16.96 -12.53
N ASN A 4 5.57 16.50 -12.99
CA ASN A 4 4.30 16.65 -12.26
C ASN A 4 4.13 15.49 -11.27
N GLY A 5 4.79 15.59 -10.12
CA GLY A 5 4.72 14.61 -9.04
C GLY A 5 3.79 14.99 -7.89
N TYR A 6 3.43 13.99 -7.07
CA TYR A 6 2.71 14.20 -5.82
C TYR A 6 3.68 14.60 -4.71
N GLN A 7 3.56 15.83 -4.22
CA GLN A 7 4.43 16.36 -3.16
C GLN A 7 4.20 15.61 -1.84
N ARG A 8 5.29 15.34 -1.11
CA ARG A 8 5.27 14.70 0.22
C ARG A 8 5.76 15.68 1.29
N PRO A 9 5.38 15.47 2.57
CA PRO A 9 5.79 16.35 3.67
C PRO A 9 7.30 16.48 3.85
N ASP A 10 8.07 15.48 3.41
CA ASP A 10 9.54 15.45 3.47
C ASP A 10 10.22 16.12 2.26
N GLY A 11 9.46 16.82 1.42
CA GLY A 11 9.96 17.54 0.24
C GLY A 11 10.22 16.66 -0.99
N ARG A 12 10.07 15.34 -0.90
CA ARG A 12 10.17 14.44 -2.06
C ARG A 12 8.87 14.44 -2.88
N ALA A 13 8.96 14.03 -4.14
CA ALA A 13 7.82 13.90 -5.04
C ALA A 13 7.63 12.44 -5.49
N GLY A 14 6.43 11.89 -5.29
CA GLY A 14 6.06 10.56 -5.74
C GLY A 14 5.48 10.56 -7.16
N SER A 15 5.69 9.48 -7.92
CA SER A 15 5.07 9.29 -9.23
C SER A 15 3.61 8.83 -9.17
N ARG A 16 3.17 8.31 -8.02
CA ARG A 16 1.83 7.75 -7.79
C ARG A 16 1.31 8.16 -6.41
N ASN A 17 -0.01 8.24 -6.28
CA ASN A 17 -0.71 8.46 -5.02
C ASN A 17 -1.62 7.28 -4.70
N LEU A 18 -1.05 6.27 -4.02
CA LEU A 18 -1.75 5.03 -3.65
C LEU A 18 -1.88 4.95 -2.12
N VAL A 19 -2.87 4.18 -1.67
CA VAL A 19 -3.06 3.83 -0.26
C VAL A 19 -2.38 2.48 0.00
N GLY A 20 -1.45 2.44 0.95
CA GLY A 20 -0.81 1.20 1.39
C GLY A 20 -1.64 0.48 2.44
N VAL A 21 -1.98 -0.79 2.19
CA VAL A 21 -2.67 -1.65 3.16
C VAL A 21 -1.66 -2.65 3.71
N ILE A 22 -1.39 -2.57 5.02
CA ILE A 22 -0.38 -3.38 5.70
C ILE A 22 -1.06 -4.14 6.85
N PRO A 23 -1.35 -5.44 6.70
CA PRO A 23 -1.77 -6.27 7.83
C PRO A 23 -0.62 -6.38 8.83
N THR A 24 -0.92 -6.55 10.12
CA THR A 24 0.10 -6.71 11.18
C THR A 24 0.59 -8.16 11.33
N VAL A 25 -0.18 -9.13 10.82
CA VAL A 25 0.05 -10.57 10.96
C VAL A 25 -0.42 -11.29 9.70
N VAL A 26 0.14 -12.48 9.44
CA VAL A 26 -0.18 -13.27 8.24
C VAL A 26 -1.67 -13.63 8.14
N CYS A 27 -2.32 -13.91 9.27
CA CYS A 27 -3.71 -14.35 9.32
C CYS A 27 -4.69 -13.24 8.91
N SER A 28 -4.22 -11.99 8.87
CA SER A 28 -4.99 -10.85 8.37
C SER A 28 -4.71 -10.55 6.88
N ASN A 29 -3.85 -11.31 6.19
CA ASN A 29 -3.54 -11.09 4.78
C ASN A 29 -4.79 -11.21 3.89
N ASP A 30 -5.65 -12.20 4.15
CA ASP A 30 -6.85 -12.43 3.33
C ASP A 30 -7.80 -11.23 3.38
N VAL A 31 -7.99 -10.67 4.57
CA VAL A 31 -8.80 -9.46 4.79
C VAL A 31 -8.16 -8.26 4.08
N ALA A 32 -6.86 -8.05 4.25
CA ALA A 32 -6.13 -6.96 3.59
C ALA A 32 -6.19 -7.10 2.04
N GLN A 33 -6.11 -8.32 1.51
CA GLN A 33 -6.22 -8.60 0.08
C GLN A 33 -7.62 -8.34 -0.46
N ALA A 34 -8.67 -8.63 0.32
CA ALA A 34 -10.04 -8.28 -0.04
C ALA A 34 -10.20 -6.75 -0.18
N VAL A 35 -9.67 -5.97 0.77
CA VAL A 35 -9.68 -4.50 0.71
C VAL A 35 -8.98 -3.99 -0.54
N VAL A 36 -7.78 -4.49 -0.84
CA VAL A 36 -7.00 -4.07 -2.03
C VAL A 36 -7.74 -4.38 -3.34
N ARG A 37 -8.47 -5.50 -3.40
CA ARG A 37 -9.25 -5.88 -4.60
C ARG A 37 -10.50 -5.03 -4.81
N GLN A 38 -11.12 -4.57 -3.72
CA GLN A 38 -12.40 -3.85 -3.77
C GLN A 38 -12.25 -2.33 -3.81
N VAL A 39 -11.13 -1.80 -3.32
CA VAL A 39 -10.89 -0.35 -3.23
C VAL A 39 -9.83 0.08 -4.25
N GLN A 40 -10.23 0.90 -5.22
CA GLN A 40 -9.32 1.43 -6.23
C GLN A 40 -8.23 2.32 -5.59
N GLY A 41 -7.02 2.25 -6.15
CA GLY A 41 -5.89 3.03 -5.64
C GLY A 41 -5.21 2.44 -4.41
N CYS A 42 -5.61 1.25 -3.97
CA CYS A 42 -4.94 0.52 -2.90
C CYS A 42 -3.84 -0.41 -3.41
N THR A 43 -2.83 -0.63 -2.57
CA THR A 43 -1.75 -1.61 -2.79
C THR A 43 -1.42 -2.30 -1.47
N GLY A 44 -1.36 -3.63 -1.49
CA GLY A 44 -1.11 -4.44 -0.29
C GLY A 44 0.36 -4.79 -0.08
N PHE A 45 0.80 -4.82 1.16
CA PHE A 45 2.11 -5.29 1.59
C PHE A 45 1.93 -6.49 2.51
N PHE A 46 2.00 -7.70 1.96
CA PHE A 46 1.60 -8.92 2.68
C PHE A 46 2.77 -9.62 3.36
N HIS A 47 2.50 -10.21 4.52
CA HIS A 47 3.47 -11.06 5.21
C HIS A 47 3.57 -12.42 4.54
N HIS A 48 4.78 -12.92 4.31
CA HIS A 48 4.98 -14.19 3.62
C HIS A 48 5.07 -15.40 4.58
N GLN A 49 5.52 -15.19 5.82
CA GLN A 49 5.60 -16.23 6.85
C GLN A 49 4.59 -15.95 7.95
N GLY A 50 3.92 -17.02 8.37
CA GLY A 50 3.08 -17.05 9.54
C GLY A 50 3.78 -17.64 10.75
N CYS A 51 3.38 -17.21 11.93
CA CYS A 51 3.44 -18.09 13.10
C CYS A 51 2.34 -19.14 12.95
N CYS A 52 2.68 -20.42 13.18
CA CYS A 52 1.70 -21.49 13.32
C CYS A 52 1.09 -21.46 14.73
#